data_AF-A0A448MT92-F1
#
_entry.id   AF-A0A448MT92-F1
#
_cell.length_a   1.000
_cell.length_b   1.000
_cell.length_c   1.000
_cell.angle_alpha   90.00
_cell.angle_beta   90.00
_cell.angle_gamma   90.00
#
_symmetry.space_group_name_H-M   'P 1'
#
loop_
_entity.id
_entity.type
_entity.pdbx_description
1 polymer ?
#
loop_
_entity_poly.entity_id
_entity_poly.type
_entity_poly.pdbx_seq_one_letter_code
_entity_poly.pdbx_strand_id
1 'polypeptide(L)'
;MLQCNNFEVIDLGVMVPADKIIQTAIDEKADIIGLSGLITPSLDEMEYFLGEMNRLKLNIPVIIGGATTSKEHTAIKLYPKYQHEVIYTTNASRAVTICAALMNPETKAELWARTKKEYEQIQQAFANKKRLASSCQSRQPELTALMRSAANGWITKCQHQSKRALWSIKMCRLPHSENLSTGRHSFDYGA
;
A
#
# COMPACT_ATOMS: atom_id res chain seq x y z
N MET A 1 -13.23 -8.99 -10.59
CA MET A 1 -13.55 -8.44 -9.26
C MET A 1 -13.83 -6.94 -9.33
N LEU A 2 -12.84 -6.03 -9.41
CA LEU A 2 -13.12 -4.59 -9.54
C LEU A 2 -14.00 -4.27 -10.77
N GLN A 3 -13.61 -4.76 -11.96
CA GLN A 3 -14.44 -4.72 -13.20
C GLN A 3 -15.86 -5.27 -13.08
N CYS A 4 -16.11 -6.14 -12.08
CA CYS A 4 -17.44 -6.72 -11.86
C CYS A 4 -18.32 -5.85 -10.96
N ASN A 5 -17.77 -4.77 -10.39
CA ASN A 5 -18.44 -3.83 -9.48
C ASN A 5 -18.44 -2.42 -10.10
N ASN A 6 -18.54 -2.34 -11.43
CA ASN A 6 -18.60 -1.11 -12.23
C ASN A 6 -17.40 -0.15 -12.13
N PHE A 7 -16.35 -0.45 -11.35
CA PHE A 7 -15.04 0.16 -11.59
C PHE A 7 -14.55 -0.32 -12.96
N GLU A 8 -14.05 0.57 -13.81
CA GLU A 8 -13.26 0.17 -14.99
C GLU A 8 -11.92 -0.50 -14.52
N VAL A 9 -11.14 -1.10 -15.44
CA VAL A 9 -9.74 -1.68 -15.35
C VAL A 9 -8.59 -1.04 -16.19
N ILE A 10 -7.79 -0.05 -15.76
CA ILE A 10 -6.58 0.44 -16.49
C ILE A 10 -5.37 -0.37 -16.01
N ASP A 11 -5.00 -1.41 -16.75
CA ASP A 11 -3.85 -2.24 -16.40
C ASP A 11 -2.55 -1.70 -17.01
N LEU A 12 -1.57 -1.30 -16.17
CA LEU A 12 -0.22 -0.92 -16.62
C LEU A 12 0.73 -2.12 -16.79
N GLY A 13 0.33 -3.32 -16.36
CA GLY A 13 1.10 -4.54 -16.51
C GLY A 13 2.24 -4.70 -15.52
N VAL A 14 3.38 -5.23 -15.97
CA VAL A 14 4.45 -5.74 -15.11
C VAL A 14 5.67 -4.82 -15.14
N MET A 15 6.36 -4.69 -14.00
CA MET A 15 7.68 -4.02 -13.88
C MET A 15 7.64 -2.56 -14.38
N VAL A 16 6.60 -1.84 -13.97
CA VAL A 16 6.35 -0.45 -14.36
C VAL A 16 7.11 0.48 -13.41
N PRO A 17 7.92 1.43 -13.89
CA PRO A 17 8.61 2.38 -13.02
C PRO A 17 7.63 3.35 -12.35
N ALA A 18 7.94 3.77 -11.13
CA ALA A 18 7.11 4.66 -10.32
C ALA A 18 6.65 5.90 -11.10
N ASP A 19 7.57 6.58 -11.80
CA ASP A 19 7.29 7.79 -12.57
C ASP A 19 6.19 7.59 -13.62
N LYS A 20 6.17 6.43 -14.29
CA LYS A 20 5.13 6.11 -15.28
C LYS A 20 3.79 5.83 -14.61
N ILE A 21 3.78 5.16 -13.45
CA ILE A 21 2.55 4.93 -12.66
C ILE A 21 1.96 6.28 -12.25
N ILE A 22 2.80 7.21 -11.78
CA ILE A 22 2.39 8.55 -11.36
C ILE A 22 1.87 9.37 -12.56
N GLN A 23 2.63 9.42 -13.66
CA GLN A 23 2.25 10.16 -14.86
C GLN A 23 0.90 9.67 -15.40
N THR A 24 0.73 8.35 -15.56
CA THR A 24 -0.55 7.80 -15.99
C THR A 24 -1.66 8.06 -14.98
N ALA A 25 -1.41 8.03 -13.67
CA ALA A 25 -2.44 8.41 -12.68
C ALA A 25 -2.88 9.89 -12.79
N ILE A 26 -2.00 10.79 -13.23
CA ILE A 26 -2.33 12.20 -13.49
C ILE A 26 -3.11 12.34 -14.81
N ASP A 27 -2.60 11.78 -15.90
CA ASP A 27 -3.23 11.85 -17.24
C ASP A 27 -4.63 11.20 -17.23
N GLU A 28 -4.73 10.05 -16.55
CA GLU A 28 -5.96 9.28 -16.38
C GLU A 28 -6.81 9.78 -15.20
N LYS A 29 -6.38 10.82 -14.47
CA LYS A 29 -7.09 11.36 -13.28
C LYS A 29 -7.60 10.25 -12.34
N ALA A 30 -6.74 9.30 -11.99
CA ALA A 30 -7.14 8.12 -11.24
C ALA A 30 -7.54 8.45 -9.79
N ASP A 31 -8.74 8.03 -9.36
CA ASP A 31 -9.25 8.27 -8.01
C ASP A 31 -8.55 7.43 -6.93
N ILE A 32 -8.01 6.26 -7.31
CA ILE A 32 -7.39 5.29 -6.40
C ILE A 32 -6.22 4.59 -7.13
N ILE A 33 -5.07 4.49 -6.47
CA ILE A 33 -3.90 3.75 -6.99
C ILE A 33 -3.76 2.42 -6.26
N GLY A 34 -3.64 1.31 -7.00
CA GLY A 34 -3.38 -0.02 -6.46
C GLY A 34 -1.95 -0.48 -6.75
N LEU A 35 -1.20 -0.86 -5.70
CA LEU A 35 0.13 -1.45 -5.81
C LEU A 35 0.13 -2.91 -5.33
N SER A 36 0.81 -3.78 -6.08
CA SER A 36 0.88 -5.23 -5.82
C SER A 36 2.33 -5.70 -5.71
N GLY A 37 2.68 -6.37 -4.61
CA GLY A 37 4.04 -6.85 -4.31
C GLY A 37 4.09 -8.37 -4.12
N LEU A 38 4.84 -9.06 -4.98
CA LEU A 38 5.01 -10.52 -4.93
C LEU A 38 6.35 -10.97 -4.33
N ILE A 39 7.35 -10.08 -4.33
CA ILE A 39 8.72 -10.39 -3.91
C ILE A 39 9.25 -9.31 -2.95
N THR A 40 10.25 -9.62 -2.13
CA THR A 40 10.81 -8.68 -1.15
C THR A 40 11.32 -7.37 -1.76
N PRO A 41 12.04 -7.36 -2.91
CA PRO A 41 12.47 -6.10 -3.55
C PRO A 41 11.32 -5.17 -3.97
N SER A 42 10.10 -5.68 -4.20
CA SER A 42 8.95 -4.83 -4.52
C SER A 42 8.55 -3.90 -3.37
N LEU A 43 8.92 -4.22 -2.12
CA LEU A 43 8.61 -3.41 -0.96
C LEU A 43 9.42 -2.11 -0.94
N ASP A 44 10.69 -2.17 -1.34
CA ASP A 44 11.56 -0.99 -1.42
C ASP A 44 11.10 -0.03 -2.53
N GLU A 45 10.67 -0.58 -3.67
CA GLU A 45 10.06 0.19 -4.79
C GLU A 45 8.73 0.85 -4.37
N MET A 46 7.91 0.20 -3.53
CA MET A 46 6.72 0.84 -2.94
C MET A 46 7.08 1.99 -1.99
N GLU A 47 8.16 1.86 -1.21
CA GLU A 47 8.65 2.92 -0.32
C GLU A 47 9.14 4.13 -1.14
N TYR A 48 9.76 3.89 -2.30
CA TYR A 48 10.17 4.93 -3.27
C TYR A 48 8.96 5.62 -3.91
N PHE A 49 8.01 4.86 -4.47
CA PHE A 49 6.80 5.39 -5.09
C PHE A 49 6.01 6.34 -4.16
N LEU A 50 5.83 5.95 -2.90
CA LEU A 50 5.10 6.77 -1.91
C LEU A 50 5.87 8.06 -1.55
N GLY A 51 7.20 8.01 -1.55
CA GLY A 51 8.04 9.21 -1.40
C GLY A 51 7.84 10.19 -2.55
N GLU A 52 7.78 9.71 -3.79
CA GLU A 52 7.57 10.55 -4.97
C GLU A 52 6.14 11.11 -5.06
N MET A 53 5.13 10.32 -4.72
CA MET A 53 3.75 10.81 -4.55
C MET A 53 3.67 11.96 -3.54
N ASN A 54 4.38 11.85 -2.41
CA ASN A 54 4.45 12.89 -1.39
C ASN A 54 5.25 14.13 -1.87
N ARG A 55 6.34 13.92 -2.62
CA ARG A 55 7.16 15.00 -3.23
C ARG A 55 6.35 15.83 -4.21
N LEU A 56 5.49 15.18 -5.00
CA LEU A 56 4.59 15.80 -5.97
C LEU A 56 3.27 16.30 -5.34
N LYS A 57 3.07 16.09 -4.03
CA LYS A 57 1.89 16.50 -3.26
C LYS A 57 0.56 15.99 -3.84
N LEU A 58 0.59 14.80 -4.42
CA LEU A 58 -0.61 14.12 -4.88
C LEU A 58 -1.40 13.62 -3.67
N ASN A 59 -2.73 13.77 -3.72
CA ASN A 59 -3.67 13.47 -2.64
C ASN A 59 -4.50 12.20 -2.90
N ILE A 60 -4.02 11.33 -3.80
CA ILE A 60 -4.73 10.14 -4.26
C ILE A 60 -4.54 9.00 -3.24
N PRO A 61 -5.60 8.34 -2.75
CA PRO A 61 -5.49 7.21 -1.84
C PRO A 61 -4.78 6.01 -2.53
N VAL A 62 -3.89 5.35 -1.79
CA VAL A 62 -3.10 4.22 -2.26
C VAL A 62 -3.48 2.94 -1.53
N ILE A 63 -3.81 1.89 -2.27
CA ILE A 63 -4.08 0.55 -1.75
C ILE A 63 -2.85 -0.35 -1.99
N ILE A 64 -2.35 -0.96 -0.92
CA ILE A 64 -1.21 -1.87 -0.93
C ILE A 64 -1.71 -3.32 -0.77
N GLY A 65 -1.23 -4.24 -1.59
CA GLY A 65 -1.48 -5.68 -1.45
C GLY A 65 -0.42 -6.56 -2.12
N GLY A 66 -0.64 -7.87 -2.08
CA GLY A 66 0.27 -8.88 -2.64
C GLY A 66 0.94 -9.74 -1.57
N ALA A 67 1.53 -10.86 -1.98
CA ALA A 67 1.94 -11.96 -1.09
C ALA A 67 3.07 -11.60 -0.10
N THR A 68 3.95 -10.65 -0.44
CA THR A 68 5.03 -10.19 0.46
C THR A 68 4.67 -8.95 1.27
N THR A 69 3.53 -8.32 0.98
CA THR A 69 3.05 -7.18 1.74
C THR A 69 2.38 -7.64 3.04
N SER A 70 2.55 -6.86 4.10
CA SER A 70 1.93 -7.12 5.41
C SER A 70 1.43 -5.81 6.03
N LYS A 71 0.49 -5.91 6.98
CA LYS A 71 -0.02 -4.72 7.68
C LYS A 71 1.09 -4.05 8.48
N GLU A 72 1.97 -4.87 9.07
CA GLU A 72 3.13 -4.47 9.86
C GLU A 72 4.14 -3.70 9.03
N HIS A 73 4.51 -4.24 7.85
CA HIS A 73 5.42 -3.53 6.94
C HIS A 73 4.80 -2.20 6.47
N THR A 74 3.52 -2.21 6.07
CA THR A 74 2.83 -1.01 5.61
C THR A 74 2.79 0.07 6.69
N ALA A 75 2.43 -0.28 7.93
CA ALA A 75 2.37 0.66 9.05
C ALA A 75 3.75 1.23 9.45
N ILE A 76 4.82 0.44 9.34
CA ILE A 76 6.16 0.84 9.80
C ILE A 76 6.97 1.57 8.72
N LYS A 77 6.86 1.16 7.45
CA LYS A 77 7.71 1.67 6.36
C LYS A 77 7.00 2.58 5.37
N LEU A 78 5.82 2.17 4.92
CA LEU A 78 5.08 2.85 3.84
C LEU A 78 4.29 4.05 4.37
N TYR A 79 3.50 3.86 5.43
CA TYR A 79 2.66 4.90 6.03
C TYR A 79 3.41 6.19 6.41
N PRO A 80 4.62 6.16 7.00
CA PRO A 80 5.35 7.40 7.33
C PRO A 80 5.85 8.22 6.12
N LYS A 81 5.83 7.67 4.90
CA LYS A 81 6.33 8.36 3.69
C LYS A 81 5.29 9.22 2.98
N TYR A 82 4.02 8.96 3.20
CA TYR A 82 2.91 9.59 2.48
C TYR A 82 1.90 10.18 3.46
N GLN A 83 1.55 11.45 3.28
CA GLN A 83 0.65 12.15 4.19
C GLN A 83 -0.84 11.80 4.01
N HIS A 84 -1.20 11.20 2.88
CA HIS A 84 -2.57 10.83 2.53
C HIS A 84 -2.85 9.33 2.78
N GLU A 85 -4.02 8.84 2.37
CA GLU A 85 -4.48 7.52 2.78
C GLU A 85 -3.67 6.39 2.15
N VAL A 86 -3.01 5.58 2.99
CA VAL A 86 -2.38 4.30 2.59
C VAL A 86 -3.16 3.17 3.25
N ILE A 87 -3.72 2.24 2.49
CA ILE A 87 -4.54 1.15 3.02
C ILE A 87 -4.02 -0.21 2.55
N TYR A 88 -3.60 -1.05 3.50
CA TYR A 88 -3.26 -2.44 3.24
C TYR A 88 -4.51 -3.33 3.11
N THR A 89 -4.59 -4.13 2.04
CA THR A 89 -5.61 -5.17 1.87
C THR A 89 -4.99 -6.57 1.81
N THR A 90 -5.67 -7.54 2.43
CA THR A 90 -5.24 -8.94 2.46
C THR A 90 -5.65 -9.72 1.21
N ASN A 91 -6.67 -9.27 0.46
CA ASN A 91 -7.16 -9.96 -0.74
C ASN A 91 -7.95 -9.03 -1.68
N ALA A 92 -8.20 -9.51 -2.90
CA ALA A 92 -8.92 -8.77 -3.94
C ALA A 92 -10.40 -8.48 -3.58
N SER A 93 -11.07 -9.38 -2.85
CA SER A 93 -12.48 -9.20 -2.47
C SER A 93 -12.66 -8.00 -1.52
N ARG A 94 -11.79 -7.88 -0.52
CA ARG A 94 -11.78 -6.73 0.41
C ARG A 94 -11.33 -5.44 -0.26
N ALA A 95 -10.49 -5.52 -1.30
CA ALA A 95 -10.10 -4.34 -2.07
C ALA A 95 -11.33 -3.65 -2.69
N VAL A 96 -12.31 -4.40 -3.21
CA VAL A 96 -13.57 -3.84 -3.73
C VAL A 96 -14.32 -3.04 -2.66
N THR A 97 -14.48 -3.61 -1.45
CA THR A 97 -15.14 -2.92 -0.33
C THR A 97 -14.40 -1.66 0.11
N ILE A 98 -13.06 -1.69 0.10
CA ILE A 98 -12.21 -0.54 0.40
C ILE A 98 -12.38 0.54 -0.67
N CYS A 99 -12.35 0.20 -1.97
CA CYS A 99 -12.56 1.15 -3.05
C CYS A 99 -13.93 1.84 -2.95
N ALA A 100 -15.00 1.08 -2.70
CA ALA A 100 -16.35 1.63 -2.51
C ALA A 100 -16.43 2.57 -1.29
N ALA A 101 -15.75 2.23 -0.18
CA ALA A 101 -15.69 3.07 1.01
C ALA A 101 -14.81 4.33 0.83
N LEU A 102 -13.83 4.30 -0.08
CA LEU A 102 -12.99 5.45 -0.44
C LEU A 102 -13.70 6.46 -1.35
N MET A 103 -14.70 6.03 -2.13
CA MET A 103 -15.47 6.91 -3.02
C MET A 103 -16.39 7.88 -2.26
N ASN A 104 -17.00 7.46 -1.16
CA ASN A 104 -17.87 8.33 -0.36
C ASN A 104 -17.04 9.06 0.71
N PRO A 105 -17.11 10.41 0.83
CA PRO A 105 -16.22 11.17 1.72
C PRO A 105 -16.41 10.85 3.21
N GLU A 106 -17.64 10.56 3.65
CA GLU A 106 -17.94 10.21 5.05
C GLU A 106 -17.31 8.86 5.44
N THR A 107 -17.56 7.81 4.66
CA THR A 107 -16.98 6.48 4.92
C THR A 107 -15.47 6.46 4.69
N LYS A 108 -14.94 7.31 3.80
CA LYS A 108 -13.50 7.52 3.62
C LYS A 108 -12.87 8.04 4.90
N ALA A 109 -13.47 9.07 5.52
CA ALA A 109 -12.97 9.65 6.77
C ALA A 109 -13.01 8.64 7.93
N GLU A 110 -14.11 7.88 8.07
CA GLU A 110 -14.23 6.84 9.10
C GLU A 110 -13.21 5.70 8.90
N LEU A 111 -13.10 5.19 7.67
CA LEU A 111 -12.16 4.13 7.31
C LEU A 111 -10.72 4.56 7.55
N TRP A 112 -10.38 5.81 7.23
CA TRP A 112 -9.05 6.35 7.47
C TRP A 112 -8.76 6.51 8.96
N ALA A 113 -9.69 7.07 9.74
CA ALA A 113 -9.54 7.20 11.18
C ALA A 113 -9.31 5.84 11.87
N ARG A 114 -10.05 4.80 11.46
CA ARG A 114 -9.83 3.43 11.96
C ARG A 114 -8.46 2.88 11.55
N THR A 115 -8.11 2.97 10.27
CA THR A 115 -6.84 2.47 9.72
C THR A 115 -5.63 3.15 10.37
N LYS A 116 -5.68 4.47 10.55
CA LYS A 116 -4.62 5.24 11.22
C LYS A 116 -4.41 4.78 12.66
N LYS A 117 -5.48 4.58 13.43
CA LYS A 117 -5.41 4.06 14.80
C LYS A 117 -4.82 2.65 14.85
N GLU A 118 -5.17 1.78 13.90
CA GLU A 118 -4.55 0.45 13.76
C GLU A 118 -3.04 0.55 13.49
N TYR A 119 -2.59 1.48 12.65
CA TYR A 119 -1.17 1.67 12.31
C TYR A 119 -0.35 2.27 13.45
N GLU A 120 -0.89 3.27 14.16
CA GLU A 120 -0.25 3.85 15.35
C GLU A 120 -0.02 2.80 16.44
N GLN A 121 -1.00 1.91 16.67
CA GLN A 121 -0.87 0.78 17.61
C GLN A 121 0.25 -0.19 17.21
N ILE A 122 0.36 -0.51 15.91
CA ILE A 122 1.42 -1.39 15.38
C ILE A 122 2.80 -0.73 15.55
N GLN A 123 2.94 0.56 15.25
CA GLN A 123 4.18 1.30 15.45
C GLN A 123 4.59 1.33 16.93
N GLN A 124 3.66 1.59 17.85
CA GLN A 124 3.92 1.57 19.29
C GLN A 124 4.33 0.17 19.78
N ALA A 125 3.63 -0.88 19.33
CA ALA A 125 3.97 -2.27 19.67
C ALA A 125 5.36 -2.66 19.15
N PHE A 126 5.74 -2.24 17.94
CA PHE A 126 7.06 -2.45 17.37
C PHE A 126 8.15 -1.70 18.15
N ALA A 127 7.93 -0.43 18.49
CA ALA A 127 8.83 0.36 19.31
C ALA A 127 9.04 -0.25 20.72
N ASN A 128 7.98 -0.78 21.33
CA ASN A 128 8.05 -1.47 22.63
C ASN A 128 8.83 -2.78 22.54
N LYS A 129 8.59 -3.61 21.50
CA LYS A 129 9.40 -4.82 21.25
C LYS A 129 10.88 -4.48 21.06
N LYS A 130 11.21 -3.42 20.31
CA LYS A 130 12.59 -2.96 20.11
C LYS A 130 13.24 -2.53 21.43
N ARG A 131 12.53 -1.77 22.27
CA ARG A 131 13.00 -1.36 23.61
C ARG A 131 13.26 -2.56 24.53
N LEU A 132 12.34 -3.52 24.57
CA LEU A 132 12.49 -4.75 25.35
C LEU A 132 13.72 -5.55 24.90
N ALA A 133 13.92 -5.76 23.60
CA ALA A 133 15.09 -6.44 23.06
C ALA A 133 16.42 -5.77 23.47
N SER A 134 16.51 -4.43 23.38
CA SER A 134 17.69 -3.69 23.83
C SER A 134 17.92 -3.77 25.35
N SER A 135 16.86 -3.86 26.16
CA SER A 135 16.98 -3.94 27.63
C SER A 135 17.37 -5.33 28.16
N CYS A 136 17.20 -6.37 27.34
CA CYS A 136 17.67 -7.72 27.64
C CYS A 136 19.14 -7.92 27.25
N GLN A 137 19.59 -7.31 26.14
CA GLN A 137 20.98 -7.42 25.68
C GLN A 137 22.01 -6.84 26.65
N SER A 138 21.65 -5.85 27.47
CA SER A 138 22.53 -5.28 28.49
C SER A 138 22.74 -6.15 29.74
N ARG A 139 22.08 -7.32 29.85
CA ARG A 139 22.15 -8.19 31.05
C ARG A 139 23.00 -9.46 30.89
N GLN A 140 23.52 -9.78 29.71
CA GLN A 140 24.32 -11.00 29.48
C GLN A 140 25.57 -10.77 28.59
N PRO A 141 26.59 -10.03 29.09
CA PRO A 141 27.87 -9.93 28.39
C PRO A 141 28.63 -11.27 28.30
N GLU A 142 28.69 -12.07 29.38
CA GLU A 142 29.51 -13.30 29.41
C GLU A 142 29.01 -14.42 28.49
N LEU A 143 27.71 -14.74 28.53
CA LEU A 143 27.19 -15.91 27.81
C LEU A 143 27.30 -15.78 26.27
N THR A 144 27.37 -14.54 25.76
CA THR A 144 27.45 -14.29 24.32
C THR A 144 28.87 -14.34 23.75
N ALA A 145 29.93 -14.48 24.56
CA ALA A 145 31.30 -14.65 24.08
C ALA A 145 31.54 -16.08 23.57
N LEU A 146 31.19 -17.09 24.38
CA LEU A 146 31.34 -18.52 24.05
C LEU A 146 30.50 -18.92 22.82
N MET A 147 29.26 -18.43 22.70
CA MET A 147 28.39 -18.79 21.57
C MET A 147 28.78 -18.13 20.23
N ARG A 148 29.42 -16.95 20.25
CA ARG A 148 29.88 -16.29 18.99
C ARG A 148 30.99 -17.06 18.29
N SER A 149 31.89 -17.70 19.06
CA SER A 149 32.97 -18.52 18.51
C SER A 149 32.43 -19.66 17.62
N ALA A 150 31.34 -20.31 18.06
CA ALA A 150 30.69 -21.39 17.31
C ALA A 150 29.91 -20.90 16.06
N ALA A 151 29.29 -19.72 16.12
CA ALA A 151 28.47 -19.19 15.02
C ALA A 151 29.29 -18.72 13.82
N ASN A 152 30.50 -18.19 14.05
CA ASN A 152 31.34 -17.60 13.01
C ASN A 152 31.84 -18.61 11.96
N GLY A 153 31.81 -19.92 12.26
CA GLY A 153 32.17 -20.99 11.31
C GLY A 153 31.10 -21.32 10.26
N TRP A 154 29.85 -20.87 10.43
CA TRP A 154 28.74 -21.22 9.54
C TRP A 154 28.41 -20.14 8.49
N ILE A 155 28.76 -18.87 8.75
CA ILE A 155 28.28 -17.72 7.95
C ILE A 155 29.02 -17.58 6.60
N THR A 156 30.26 -18.06 6.49
CA THR A 156 31.13 -17.93 5.31
C THR A 156 30.73 -18.79 4.10
N LYS A 157 29.64 -19.58 4.17
CA LYS A 157 29.24 -20.52 3.10
C LYS A 157 28.00 -20.11 2.27
N CYS A 158 27.26 -19.07 2.66
CA CYS A 158 25.93 -18.76 2.09
C CYS A 158 25.83 -17.41 1.35
N GLN A 159 26.88 -16.99 0.64
CA GLN A 159 26.82 -15.85 -0.29
C GLN A 159 27.08 -16.28 -1.74
N HIS A 160 26.09 -16.95 -2.35
CA HIS A 160 25.97 -17.01 -3.81
C HIS A 160 24.53 -17.29 -4.26
N GLN A 161 24.18 -16.75 -5.45
CA GLN A 161 22.89 -16.85 -6.16
C GLN A 161 21.71 -16.05 -5.56
N SER A 162 20.80 -15.46 -6.35
CA SER A 162 20.93 -14.80 -7.67
C SER A 162 19.71 -13.87 -7.87
N LYS A 163 19.84 -12.82 -8.69
CA LYS A 163 18.78 -11.80 -8.91
C LYS A 163 17.82 -12.21 -10.04
N ARG A 164 16.51 -12.00 -9.86
CA ARG A 164 15.59 -11.39 -10.86
C ARG A 164 14.19 -11.16 -10.28
N ALA A 165 13.53 -10.10 -10.76
CA ALA A 165 12.18 -9.70 -10.36
C ALA A 165 11.19 -9.92 -11.51
N LEU A 166 9.95 -10.29 -11.17
CA LEU A 166 8.78 -10.27 -12.05
C LEU A 166 7.61 -9.72 -11.22
N TRP A 167 6.71 -8.98 -11.86
CA TRP A 167 5.64 -8.19 -11.24
C TRP A 167 4.30 -8.47 -11.96
N SER A 168 3.20 -7.89 -11.45
CA SER A 168 2.01 -7.52 -12.23
C SER A 168 1.12 -6.55 -11.45
N ILE A 169 0.69 -5.46 -12.11
CA ILE A 169 -0.18 -4.39 -11.60
C ILE A 169 -1.58 -4.55 -12.23
N LYS A 170 -2.57 -3.77 -11.77
CA LYS A 170 -3.88 -3.42 -12.38
C LYS A 170 -4.38 -2.13 -11.67
N MET A 171 -4.79 -1.06 -12.39
CA MET A 171 -5.27 0.25 -11.84
C MET A 171 -6.68 0.61 -12.34
N CYS A 172 -7.28 1.79 -12.01
CA CYS A 172 -8.29 2.44 -12.87
C CYS A 172 -8.78 3.90 -12.57
N ARG A 173 -9.77 4.30 -13.40
CA ARG A 173 -10.54 5.51 -13.72
C ARG A 173 -11.86 5.05 -14.39
N LEU A 174 -13.04 5.61 -14.11
CA LEU A 174 -14.24 5.54 -15.01
C LEU A 174 -14.35 6.83 -15.87
N PRO A 175 -15.15 6.90 -16.96
CA PRO A 175 -15.17 8.04 -17.86
C PRO A 175 -15.93 9.25 -17.29
N HIS A 176 -15.51 10.45 -17.68
CA HIS A 176 -16.23 11.70 -17.41
C HIS A 176 -17.49 11.82 -18.29
N SER A 177 -18.57 12.37 -17.72
CA SER A 177 -19.62 13.05 -18.48
C SER A 177 -19.58 14.55 -18.20
N GLU A 178 -19.39 15.36 -19.24
CA GLU A 178 -19.65 16.80 -19.18
C GLU A 178 -21.13 17.09 -19.50
N ASN A 179 -21.62 18.22 -18.97
CA ASN A 179 -22.82 18.95 -19.38
C ASN A 179 -24.19 18.24 -19.27
N LEU A 180 -25.02 18.75 -18.35
CA LEU A 180 -26.43 19.09 -18.66
C LEU A 180 -27.03 20.02 -17.60
N SER A 181 -26.69 21.31 -17.70
CA SER A 181 -27.38 22.38 -16.99
C SER A 181 -28.55 22.94 -17.82
N THR A 182 -29.73 22.31 -17.81
CA THR A 182 -31.00 22.98 -18.18
C THR A 182 -32.25 22.18 -17.78
N GLY A 183 -33.04 22.74 -16.85
CA GLY A 183 -34.46 23.03 -17.07
C GLY A 183 -35.54 21.93 -17.13
N ARG A 184 -36.49 22.06 -16.18
CA ARG A 184 -37.97 21.90 -16.31
C ARG A 184 -38.62 20.50 -16.30
N HIS A 185 -39.52 20.37 -15.32
CA HIS A 185 -40.94 19.93 -15.40
C HIS A 185 -41.38 18.54 -15.92
N SER A 186 -42.02 17.83 -14.97
CA SER A 186 -43.36 17.20 -15.11
C SER A 186 -43.50 15.89 -15.92
N PHE A 187 -44.73 15.35 -15.87
CA PHE A 187 -45.23 14.03 -16.31
C PHE A 187 -44.94 12.89 -15.32
N ASP A 188 -45.89 12.38 -14.54
CA ASP A 188 -47.25 11.82 -14.78
C ASP A 188 -47.24 10.29 -14.97
N TYR A 189 -48.08 9.62 -14.18
CA TYR A 189 -48.36 8.19 -14.23
C TYR A 189 -49.52 7.92 -15.21
N GLY A 190 -49.43 6.86 -16.02
CA GLY A 190 -50.62 6.28 -16.66
C GLY A 190 -50.38 5.44 -17.92
N ALA A 191 -50.30 4.12 -17.76
CA ALA A 191 -50.83 3.09 -18.66
C ALA A 191 -50.75 1.72 -17.95
#